data_AF-A0ABC9WIN1-F1
#
_entry.id   AF-A0ABC9WIN1-F1
#
_cell.length_a   1.000
_cell.length_b   1.000
_cell.length_c   1.000
_cell.angle_alpha   90.00
_cell.angle_beta   90.00
_cell.angle_gamma   90.00
#
_symmetry.space_group_name_H-M   'P 1'
#
loop_
_entity.id
_entity.type
_entity.pdbx_description
1 polymer ?
#
loop_
_entity_poly.entity_id
_entity_poly.type
_entity_poly.pdbx_seq_one_letter_code
_entity_poly.pdbx_strand_id
1 'polypeptide(L)'
;MCCKDSNNVLHKRETMRGDKGESHPEMIDWECQLTPGKNKEGGKLLFTGPGPVELHAHYILISDGGELQVGSPEAPFRHKARIYLYGSLHSPPLFPYGVKFLAVRNGTLSLHGWMPKVAFTDLKSSARANDTRLMLLEPVDWQPGDEIVVGRTGLGDAQQQEEMAVIESVNNTELHLKSPLRYSHNVEEGWVNGQSLPLRAVVALISRRVVVQGNVTMERMSHLRQCVKAGVTRGGSRCLYKRSERQLGSRDLGAIVVVEAFQGETSRLQMEGVQFHHVGQAFQQHRSALTVAGNAWMADSYIRGCCVLDSFGQGLRLTGISNLTVDSNVFYNISGHGLLLGEGLEEGNRVSNNIVIGLSGTDGLSNIETLSPAGIYIRAPANHIKGNTVSAAGYGYFFHLSPEGPSKIPLLSFSENIAHSCQRYGLLVYPEYLPESPNRPVRFNNFTAWSSQGGAQIFRSSNLELQHFWIYACKDFGIDMVESLGNTSVADSVLIGHIGQKDRTCMSAGLKTPKRYQLFISNTAFRNFDENTCTAIRTCSGCYQGQGGFTVRAEHLTFINSPFQVSFPFPHSAILEDIDGSVTGQRGSHLLPSTDILVASCTASANFSQASGGSVCGSDLVFHRMSVHL
;
A
#
# COMPACT_ATOMS: atom_id res chain seq x y z
N MET A 1 15.67 -23.64 32.78
CA MET A 1 16.93 -22.87 32.80
C MET A 1 17.60 -23.01 31.44
N CYS A 2 17.08 -22.33 30.42
CA CYS A 2 17.67 -22.17 29.07
C CYS A 2 17.30 -20.72 28.68
N CYS A 3 18.15 -19.79 28.23
CA CYS A 3 19.47 -19.81 27.63
C CYS A 3 20.45 -18.93 28.45
N LYS A 4 20.99 -19.43 29.57
CA LYS A 4 22.05 -18.73 30.32
C LYS A 4 23.47 -19.18 29.94
N ASP A 5 23.58 -20.22 29.11
CA ASP A 5 24.86 -20.74 28.63
C ASP A 5 25.12 -20.26 27.21
N SER A 6 26.38 -19.87 26.97
CA SER A 6 26.80 -18.94 25.93
C SER A 6 26.83 -19.49 24.49
N ASN A 7 26.19 -20.62 24.18
CA ASN A 7 26.05 -21.16 22.82
C ASN A 7 24.96 -22.25 22.76
N ASN A 8 23.74 -21.94 22.30
CA ASN A 8 22.71 -22.95 22.02
C ASN A 8 22.55 -23.15 20.51
N VAL A 9 22.80 -24.38 20.05
CA VAL A 9 22.65 -24.79 18.66
C VAL A 9 21.47 -25.75 18.57
N LEU A 10 20.43 -25.40 17.83
CA LEU A 10 19.27 -26.28 17.63
C LEU A 10 19.56 -27.28 16.52
N HIS A 11 19.54 -28.57 16.85
CA HIS A 11 19.53 -29.69 15.91
C HIS A 11 18.19 -30.44 15.96
N LYS A 12 17.79 -31.02 14.82
CA LYS A 12 16.59 -31.85 14.55
C LYS A 12 15.88 -32.42 15.81
N ARG A 13 14.66 -31.93 16.09
CA ARG A 13 13.71 -32.44 17.12
C ARG A 13 14.33 -32.65 18.51
N GLU A 14 14.99 -31.63 19.06
CA GLU A 14 15.40 -31.64 20.47
C GLU A 14 14.20 -31.30 21.40
N THR A 15 13.53 -32.34 21.90
CA THR A 15 12.94 -32.29 23.25
C THR A 15 14.09 -32.42 24.24
N MET A 16 14.53 -31.29 24.83
CA MET A 16 15.43 -31.31 25.98
C MET A 16 14.71 -32.00 27.15
N ARG A 17 15.06 -33.26 27.44
CA ARG A 17 14.51 -34.04 28.55
C ARG A 17 14.86 -33.35 29.88
N GLY A 18 13.84 -32.88 30.59
CA GLY A 18 13.92 -32.79 32.04
C GLY A 18 13.90 -34.21 32.61
N ASP A 19 14.74 -34.47 33.61
CA ASP A 19 14.74 -35.74 34.36
C ASP A 19 13.36 -36.00 34.97
N LYS A 20 12.56 -36.84 34.30
CA LYS A 20 11.69 -37.89 34.85
C LYS A 20 10.94 -38.55 33.69
N GLY A 21 11.09 -39.86 33.55
CA GLY A 21 10.51 -40.62 32.47
C GLY A 21 9.00 -40.74 32.59
N GLU A 22 8.29 -40.32 31.55
CA GLU A 22 7.04 -40.92 31.04
C GLU A 22 6.75 -40.34 29.65
N SER A 23 6.27 -41.18 28.73
CA SER A 23 6.11 -40.85 27.32
C SER A 23 4.71 -40.30 27.01
N HIS A 24 4.57 -38.99 27.11
CA HIS A 24 3.55 -38.19 26.42
C HIS A 24 4.24 -36.97 25.79
N PRO A 25 3.75 -36.40 24.66
CA PRO A 25 4.30 -35.16 24.14
C PRO A 25 3.89 -34.02 25.06
N GLU A 26 4.57 -33.86 26.18
CA GLU A 26 4.49 -32.67 27.01
C GLU A 26 5.03 -31.49 26.18
N MET A 27 4.17 -30.50 25.93
CA MET A 27 4.62 -29.17 25.50
C MET A 27 5.56 -28.66 26.57
N ILE A 28 6.86 -28.66 26.28
CA ILE A 28 7.83 -28.05 27.19
C ILE A 28 7.74 -26.54 26.98
N ASP A 29 7.24 -25.84 28.00
CA ASP A 29 7.08 -24.38 28.05
C ASP A 29 8.44 -23.68 28.10
N TRP A 30 8.79 -22.92 27.06
CA TRP A 30 10.04 -22.16 27.01
C TRP A 30 9.80 -20.65 27.01
N GLU A 31 10.50 -19.96 27.92
CA GLU A 31 10.82 -18.54 27.84
C GLU A 31 12.26 -18.42 27.32
N CYS A 32 12.50 -17.74 26.19
CA CYS A 32 13.82 -17.66 25.58
C CYS A 32 14.39 -16.25 25.68
N GLN A 33 15.33 -16.02 26.60
CA GLN A 33 16.11 -14.79 26.70
C GLN A 33 17.56 -15.06 26.26
N LEU A 34 18.04 -14.34 25.25
CA LEU A 34 19.42 -14.40 24.78
C LEU A 34 20.18 -13.20 25.36
N THR A 35 20.74 -13.37 26.55
CA THR A 35 21.51 -12.36 27.31
C THR A 35 22.94 -12.83 27.58
N PRO A 36 23.87 -11.93 27.97
CA PRO A 36 25.24 -12.30 28.30
C PRO A 36 25.35 -13.37 29.38
N GLY A 37 26.15 -14.41 29.09
CA GLY A 37 26.58 -15.38 30.09
C GLY A 37 27.62 -14.81 31.06
N LYS A 38 28.12 -15.63 31.99
CA LYS A 38 29.20 -15.25 32.95
C LYS A 38 30.46 -14.65 32.28
N ASN A 39 30.64 -14.84 30.96
CA ASN A 39 31.77 -14.36 30.17
C ASN A 39 31.52 -13.05 29.37
N LYS A 40 30.45 -12.29 29.65
CA LYS A 40 30.15 -10.97 29.03
C LYS A 40 29.84 -10.94 27.52
N GLU A 41 29.75 -12.08 26.85
CA GLU A 41 29.26 -12.16 25.45
C GLU A 41 27.78 -12.60 25.44
N GLY A 42 26.95 -11.90 24.64
CA GLY A 42 25.52 -12.17 24.48
C GLY A 42 25.22 -13.58 23.97
N GLY A 43 24.13 -14.19 24.43
CA GLY A 43 23.74 -15.55 24.02
C GLY A 43 23.39 -15.65 22.53
N LYS A 44 23.79 -16.75 21.89
CA LYS A 44 23.48 -17.04 20.49
C LYS A 44 22.55 -18.24 20.35
N LEU A 45 21.53 -18.11 19.51
CA LEU A 45 20.64 -19.20 19.10
C LEU A 45 20.75 -19.40 17.59
N LEU A 46 21.28 -20.55 17.17
CA LEU A 46 21.51 -20.85 15.75
C LEU A 46 20.69 -22.04 15.30
N PHE A 47 19.96 -21.88 14.19
CA PHE A 47 19.28 -22.97 13.51
C PHE A 47 20.25 -23.62 12.53
N THR A 48 20.65 -24.87 12.82
CA THR A 48 21.68 -25.55 12.02
C THR A 48 21.24 -26.94 11.58
N GLY A 49 21.88 -27.43 10.51
CA GLY A 49 21.75 -28.79 10.03
C GLY A 49 20.62 -29.01 9.01
N PRO A 50 20.61 -30.19 8.35
CA PRO A 50 19.57 -30.54 7.40
C PRO A 50 18.33 -31.10 8.10
N GLY A 51 17.18 -30.44 7.97
CA GLY A 51 15.89 -30.95 8.43
C GLY A 51 14.89 -29.86 8.80
N PRO A 52 13.61 -30.23 9.02
CA PRO A 52 12.66 -29.32 9.64
C PRO A 52 13.09 -29.03 11.10
N VAL A 53 13.23 -27.76 11.46
CA VAL A 53 13.54 -27.31 12.82
C VAL A 53 12.36 -26.49 13.33
N GLU A 54 11.87 -26.82 14.53
CA GLU A 54 10.74 -26.14 15.15
C GLU A 54 11.17 -25.63 16.53
N LEU A 55 10.94 -24.35 16.80
CA LEU A 55 11.15 -23.70 18.09
C LEU A 55 9.79 -23.26 18.62
N HIS A 56 9.42 -23.72 19.81
CA HIS A 56 8.18 -23.34 20.48
C HIS A 56 8.53 -22.51 21.70
N ALA A 57 7.99 -21.29 21.80
CA ALA A 57 8.26 -20.38 22.91
C ALA A 57 7.03 -19.52 23.23
N HIS A 58 6.93 -19.01 24.46
CA HIS A 58 5.96 -17.96 24.78
C HIS A 58 6.39 -16.60 24.24
N TYR A 59 7.69 -16.31 24.39
CA TYR A 59 8.34 -15.15 23.85
C TYR A 59 9.83 -15.43 23.61
N ILE A 60 10.42 -14.64 22.73
CA ILE A 60 11.87 -14.60 22.47
C ILE A 60 12.33 -13.15 22.67
N LEU A 61 13.29 -12.93 23.57
CA LEU A 61 13.93 -11.63 23.77
C LEU A 61 15.42 -11.76 23.46
N ILE A 62 15.89 -10.96 22.51
CA ILE A 62 17.28 -10.86 22.09
C ILE A 62 17.80 -9.54 22.62
N SER A 63 18.75 -9.57 23.57
CA SER A 63 19.29 -8.34 24.13
C SER A 63 20.77 -8.41 24.45
N ASP A 64 21.36 -7.24 24.71
CA ASP A 64 22.71 -7.11 25.25
C ASP A 64 23.78 -7.87 24.43
N GLY A 65 23.72 -7.71 23.11
CA GLY A 65 24.60 -8.36 22.14
C GLY A 65 24.17 -9.77 21.72
N GLY A 66 23.02 -10.25 22.19
CA GLY A 66 22.47 -11.55 21.79
C GLY A 66 22.16 -11.65 20.29
N GLU A 67 22.09 -12.88 19.77
CA GLU A 67 21.92 -13.15 18.35
C GLU A 67 20.98 -14.33 18.10
N LEU A 68 19.96 -14.13 17.27
CA LEU A 68 19.17 -15.22 16.68
C LEU A 68 19.48 -15.32 15.19
N GLN A 69 19.99 -16.49 14.78
CA GLN A 69 20.41 -16.74 13.41
C GLN A 69 19.71 -17.95 12.79
N VAL A 70 19.13 -17.77 11.60
CA VAL A 70 18.60 -18.83 10.74
C VAL A 70 19.18 -18.66 9.34
N GLY A 71 20.13 -19.50 8.95
CA GLY A 71 20.87 -19.33 7.69
C GLY A 71 21.79 -18.09 7.69
N SER A 72 22.32 -17.74 6.53
CA SER A 72 23.06 -16.50 6.29
C SER A 72 22.79 -15.98 4.87
N PRO A 73 23.20 -14.75 4.52
CA PRO A 73 23.09 -14.25 3.15
C PRO A 73 23.79 -15.15 2.11
N GLU A 74 24.95 -15.70 2.46
CA GLU A 74 25.75 -16.57 1.59
C GLU A 74 25.25 -18.02 1.58
N ALA A 75 24.60 -18.45 2.66
CA ALA A 75 24.02 -19.77 2.81
C ALA A 75 22.59 -19.69 3.37
N PRO A 76 21.59 -19.29 2.55
CA PRO A 76 20.21 -19.22 2.99
C PRO A 76 19.69 -20.58 3.43
N PHE A 77 18.85 -20.60 4.46
CA PHE A 77 18.28 -21.81 5.02
C PHE A 77 17.33 -22.49 4.01
N ARG A 78 17.78 -23.62 3.48
CA ARG A 78 17.04 -24.38 2.45
C ARG A 78 16.04 -25.38 3.02
N HIS A 79 16.08 -25.68 4.31
CA HIS A 79 15.12 -26.57 4.94
C HIS A 79 13.97 -25.77 5.57
N LYS A 80 13.02 -26.43 6.23
CA LYS A 80 11.91 -25.74 6.91
C LYS A 80 12.34 -25.34 8.32
N ALA A 81 12.23 -24.06 8.67
CA ALA A 81 12.42 -23.58 10.03
C ALA A 81 11.12 -22.92 10.48
N ARG A 82 10.61 -23.27 11.66
CA ARG A 82 9.39 -22.68 12.22
C ARG A 82 9.62 -22.22 13.65
N ILE A 83 9.23 -20.99 13.92
CA ILE A 83 9.20 -20.41 15.25
C ILE A 83 7.73 -20.19 15.61
N TYR A 84 7.25 -20.93 16.60
CA TYR A 84 5.90 -20.83 17.14
C TYR A 84 5.91 -20.01 18.43
N LEU A 85 5.13 -18.93 18.42
CA LEU A 85 4.96 -18.05 19.58
C LEU A 85 3.59 -18.24 20.21
N TYR A 86 3.57 -18.60 21.49
CA TYR A 86 2.38 -18.95 22.26
C TYR A 86 2.00 -17.89 23.29
N GLY A 87 0.70 -17.71 23.49
CA GLY A 87 0.16 -16.86 24.53
C GLY A 87 -1.35 -16.67 24.41
N SER A 88 -1.89 -15.91 25.36
CA SER A 88 -3.28 -15.44 25.36
C SER A 88 -3.36 -14.15 26.15
N LEU A 89 -4.54 -13.54 26.24
CA LEU A 89 -4.76 -12.42 27.15
C LEU A 89 -4.57 -12.76 28.64
N HIS A 90 -4.61 -14.05 28.99
CA HIS A 90 -4.37 -14.53 30.35
C HIS A 90 -2.89 -14.82 30.63
N SER A 91 -2.03 -14.76 29.60
CA SER A 91 -0.60 -14.94 29.78
C SER A 91 0.01 -13.70 30.45
N PRO A 92 0.99 -13.87 31.37
CA PRO A 92 1.62 -12.75 32.03
C PRO A 92 2.39 -11.89 31.00
N PRO A 93 2.07 -10.58 30.88
CA PRO A 93 2.76 -9.71 29.92
C PRO A 93 4.16 -9.31 30.41
N LEU A 94 5.14 -9.28 29.51
CA LEU A 94 6.46 -8.71 29.77
C LEU A 94 6.53 -7.27 29.26
N PHE A 95 6.72 -6.29 30.14
CA PHE A 95 6.90 -4.91 29.70
C PHE A 95 8.24 -4.71 28.95
N PRO A 96 8.28 -3.97 27.82
CA PRO A 96 7.18 -3.26 27.16
C PRO A 96 6.42 -4.09 26.10
N TYR A 97 6.90 -5.28 25.73
CA TYR A 97 6.44 -6.05 24.57
C TYR A 97 5.13 -6.83 24.77
N GLY A 98 4.66 -7.00 26.00
CA GLY A 98 3.47 -7.79 26.38
C GLY A 98 3.66 -9.29 26.16
N VAL A 99 2.78 -9.90 25.36
CA VAL A 99 2.74 -11.36 25.15
C VAL A 99 2.96 -11.71 23.68
N LYS A 100 3.41 -12.94 23.40
CA LYS A 100 3.64 -13.49 22.05
C LYS A 100 4.56 -12.62 21.19
N PHE A 101 5.79 -12.37 21.66
CA PHE A 101 6.69 -11.51 20.92
C PHE A 101 8.02 -12.20 20.60
N LEU A 102 8.62 -11.78 19.49
CA LEU A 102 10.05 -11.86 19.23
C LEU A 102 10.57 -10.42 19.27
N ALA A 103 11.35 -10.08 20.28
CA ALA A 103 11.85 -8.73 20.49
C ALA A 103 13.39 -8.70 20.40
N VAL A 104 13.92 -7.63 19.81
CA VAL A 104 15.34 -7.32 19.77
C VAL A 104 15.55 -5.97 20.44
N ARG A 105 16.48 -5.90 21.38
CA ARG A 105 16.92 -4.66 22.02
C ARG A 105 18.42 -4.72 22.25
N ASN A 106 19.20 -3.97 21.46
CA ASN A 106 20.66 -4.09 21.44
C ASN A 106 21.11 -5.53 21.09
N GLY A 107 20.75 -6.01 19.90
CA GLY A 107 21.06 -7.38 19.47
C GLY A 107 20.94 -7.57 17.96
N THR A 108 21.18 -8.81 17.51
CA THR A 108 21.12 -9.17 16.09
C THR A 108 20.00 -10.17 15.82
N LEU A 109 19.12 -9.84 14.87
CA LEU A 109 18.17 -10.76 14.27
C LEU A 109 18.54 -10.98 12.81
N SER A 110 18.96 -12.21 12.49
CA SER A 110 19.47 -12.60 11.19
C SER A 110 18.72 -13.84 10.67
N LEU A 111 17.76 -13.65 9.78
CA LEU A 111 16.89 -14.70 9.27
C LEU A 111 16.95 -14.72 7.74
N HIS A 112 17.60 -15.73 7.17
CA HIS A 112 17.79 -15.89 5.72
C HIS A 112 17.21 -17.22 5.28
N GLY A 113 16.03 -17.17 4.66
CA GLY A 113 15.39 -18.29 3.98
C GLY A 113 15.69 -18.31 2.48
N TRP A 114 15.48 -19.48 1.86
CA TRP A 114 15.51 -19.59 0.40
C TRP A 114 14.49 -18.65 -0.27
N MET A 115 14.91 -17.98 -1.36
CA MET A 115 14.08 -17.11 -2.19
C MET A 115 13.94 -17.65 -3.63
N PRO A 116 12.74 -17.57 -4.25
CA PRO A 116 12.56 -17.86 -5.68
C PRO A 116 13.22 -16.77 -6.55
N LYS A 117 13.46 -17.08 -7.82
CA LYS A 117 13.97 -16.08 -8.80
C LYS A 117 12.93 -14.99 -9.08
N VAL A 118 11.65 -15.37 -9.11
CA VAL A 118 10.51 -14.48 -9.33
C VAL A 118 9.57 -14.66 -8.15
N ALA A 119 9.47 -13.68 -7.26
CA ALA A 119 8.60 -13.77 -6.08
C ALA A 119 7.13 -13.49 -6.41
N PHE A 120 6.90 -12.73 -7.48
CA PHE A 120 5.58 -12.37 -7.99
C PHE A 120 5.70 -12.00 -9.47
N THR A 121 4.60 -12.15 -10.20
CA THR A 121 4.44 -11.73 -11.59
C THR A 121 2.95 -11.45 -11.82
N ASP A 122 2.53 -11.16 -13.05
CA ASP A 122 1.11 -10.95 -13.36
C ASP A 122 0.53 -12.08 -14.21
N LEU A 123 -0.80 -12.16 -14.23
CA LEU A 123 -1.52 -12.99 -15.17
C LEU A 123 -1.28 -12.52 -16.62
N LYS A 124 -0.95 -13.46 -17.49
CA LYS A 124 -0.87 -13.29 -18.94
C LYS A 124 -2.23 -13.29 -19.62
N SER A 125 -3.19 -14.05 -19.08
CA SER A 125 -4.55 -14.13 -19.60
C SER A 125 -5.55 -14.24 -18.44
N SER A 126 -6.79 -13.78 -18.69
CA SER A 126 -7.89 -13.91 -17.73
C SER A 126 -8.05 -15.35 -17.27
N ALA A 127 -8.33 -15.53 -15.98
CA ALA A 127 -8.69 -16.81 -15.36
C ALA A 127 -10.10 -16.70 -14.78
N ARG A 128 -10.96 -17.68 -15.02
CA ARG A 128 -12.35 -17.68 -14.56
C ARG A 128 -12.49 -18.46 -13.26
N ALA A 129 -13.55 -18.15 -12.52
CA ALA A 129 -13.99 -19.02 -11.44
C ALA A 129 -14.19 -20.46 -11.97
N ASN A 130 -13.77 -21.44 -11.17
CA ASN A 130 -13.65 -22.86 -11.49
C ASN A 130 -12.44 -23.28 -12.34
N ASP A 131 -11.63 -22.35 -12.85
CA ASP A 131 -10.39 -22.72 -13.54
C ASP A 131 -9.36 -23.25 -12.53
N THR A 132 -8.60 -24.26 -12.95
CA THR A 132 -7.45 -24.82 -12.18
C THR A 132 -6.12 -24.49 -12.83
N ARG A 133 -6.11 -23.66 -13.88
CA ARG A 133 -4.93 -23.30 -14.65
C ARG A 133 -4.78 -21.77 -14.68
N LEU A 134 -3.59 -21.29 -14.36
CA LEU A 134 -3.18 -19.89 -14.53
C LEU A 134 -2.06 -19.80 -15.57
N MET A 135 -2.11 -18.76 -16.40
CA MET A 135 -1.02 -18.40 -17.32
C MET A 135 -0.35 -17.14 -16.81
N LEU A 136 0.95 -17.21 -16.55
CA LEU A 136 1.77 -16.13 -16.02
C LEU A 136 2.56 -15.43 -17.13
N LEU A 137 2.92 -14.16 -16.90
CA LEU A 137 3.78 -13.42 -17.82
C LEU A 137 5.22 -13.91 -17.81
N GLU A 138 5.75 -14.16 -16.62
CA GLU A 138 7.12 -14.57 -16.43
C GLU A 138 7.21 -16.03 -15.98
N PRO A 139 8.30 -16.72 -16.36
CA PRO A 139 8.55 -18.07 -15.91
C PRO A 139 8.90 -18.09 -14.42
N VAL A 140 8.41 -19.08 -13.68
CA VAL A 140 8.59 -19.18 -12.23
C VAL A 140 9.25 -20.49 -11.82
N ASP A 141 9.98 -20.46 -10.70
CA ASP A 141 10.64 -21.62 -10.07
C ASP A 141 9.95 -22.08 -8.77
N TRP A 142 8.64 -21.80 -8.67
CA TRP A 142 7.79 -22.19 -7.54
C TRP A 142 7.60 -23.71 -7.46
N GLN A 143 7.23 -24.23 -6.28
CA GLN A 143 7.14 -25.68 -6.06
C GLN A 143 5.71 -26.18 -5.82
N PRO A 144 5.39 -27.42 -6.22
CA PRO A 144 4.15 -28.08 -5.80
C PRO A 144 3.93 -28.04 -4.29
N GLY A 145 2.72 -27.65 -3.89
CA GLY A 145 2.35 -27.49 -2.48
C GLY A 145 2.64 -26.11 -1.89
N ASP A 146 3.35 -25.23 -2.59
CA ASP A 146 3.45 -23.84 -2.20
C ASP A 146 2.09 -23.12 -2.39
N GLU A 147 1.87 -22.11 -1.57
CA GLU A 147 0.70 -21.23 -1.61
C GLU A 147 1.03 -19.94 -2.37
N ILE A 148 0.07 -19.52 -3.19
CA ILE A 148 0.08 -18.24 -3.91
C ILE A 148 -1.13 -17.40 -3.51
N VAL A 149 -1.04 -16.11 -3.74
CA VAL A 149 -2.19 -15.20 -3.78
C VAL A 149 -2.38 -14.69 -5.21
N VAL A 150 -3.64 -14.67 -5.66
CA VAL A 150 -4.07 -14.03 -6.91
C VAL A 150 -4.82 -12.75 -6.53
N GLY A 151 -4.34 -11.61 -7.02
CA GLY A 151 -4.85 -10.29 -6.73
C GLY A 151 -6.17 -9.96 -7.44
N ARG A 152 -6.84 -8.92 -6.95
CA ARG A 152 -8.10 -8.42 -7.49
C ARG A 152 -7.88 -7.44 -8.66
N THR A 153 -8.77 -7.41 -9.63
CA THR A 153 -8.68 -6.53 -10.81
C THR A 153 -9.87 -5.57 -10.98
N GLY A 154 -10.77 -5.50 -10.01
CA GLY A 154 -11.96 -4.66 -10.09
C GLY A 154 -12.32 -3.99 -8.76
N LEU A 155 -13.30 -3.10 -8.81
CA LEU A 155 -13.87 -2.42 -7.64
C LEU A 155 -15.29 -2.93 -7.38
N GLY A 156 -15.56 -3.43 -6.19
CA GLY A 156 -16.93 -3.68 -5.72
C GLY A 156 -17.68 -4.88 -6.32
N ASP A 157 -17.15 -5.57 -7.34
CA ASP A 157 -17.74 -6.82 -7.81
C ASP A 157 -17.43 -7.97 -6.84
N ALA A 158 -18.48 -8.58 -6.28
CA ALA A 158 -18.36 -9.71 -5.37
C ALA A 158 -17.73 -10.95 -6.06
N GLN A 159 -17.81 -11.05 -7.40
CA GLN A 159 -17.23 -12.13 -8.18
C GLN A 159 -15.75 -11.95 -8.54
N GLN A 160 -15.18 -10.77 -8.26
CA GLN A 160 -13.75 -10.50 -8.43
C GLN A 160 -13.16 -10.18 -7.08
N GLN A 161 -12.49 -11.12 -6.43
CA GLN A 161 -11.83 -10.92 -5.14
C GLN A 161 -10.45 -11.55 -5.15
N GLU A 162 -9.56 -11.04 -4.32
CA GLU A 162 -8.28 -11.66 -4.05
C GLU A 162 -8.46 -13.01 -3.35
N GLU A 163 -7.69 -14.02 -3.76
CA GLU A 163 -7.74 -15.33 -3.13
C GLU A 163 -6.42 -16.08 -3.10
N MET A 164 -6.32 -17.01 -2.15
CA MET A 164 -5.20 -17.93 -2.06
C MET A 164 -5.50 -19.21 -2.84
N ALA A 165 -4.46 -19.74 -3.49
CA ALA A 165 -4.50 -21.05 -4.14
C ALA A 165 -3.23 -21.85 -3.84
N VAL A 166 -3.32 -23.18 -3.94
CA VAL A 166 -2.21 -24.10 -3.70
C VAL A 166 -1.74 -24.68 -5.03
N ILE A 167 -0.44 -24.64 -5.27
CA ILE A 167 0.17 -25.16 -6.49
C ILE A 167 0.11 -26.68 -6.51
N GLU A 168 -0.39 -27.25 -7.60
CA GLU A 168 -0.29 -28.67 -7.93
C GLU A 168 0.97 -28.96 -8.75
N SER A 169 1.19 -28.19 -9.82
CA SER A 169 2.38 -28.31 -10.67
C SER A 169 2.68 -27.01 -11.40
N VAL A 170 3.94 -26.84 -11.82
CA VAL A 170 4.44 -25.67 -12.55
C VAL A 170 5.11 -26.18 -13.83
N ASN A 171 4.73 -25.60 -14.96
CA ASN A 171 5.39 -25.78 -16.24
C ASN A 171 5.75 -24.42 -16.83
N ASN A 172 6.93 -23.91 -16.47
CA ASN A 172 7.46 -22.63 -16.94
C ASN A 172 6.55 -21.43 -16.56
N THR A 173 5.65 -21.00 -17.45
CA THR A 173 4.67 -19.93 -17.22
C THR A 173 3.25 -20.45 -16.93
N GLU A 174 3.03 -21.76 -17.01
CA GLU A 174 1.74 -22.39 -16.74
C GLU A 174 1.72 -22.96 -15.33
N LEU A 175 0.74 -22.55 -14.53
CA LEU A 175 0.56 -22.98 -13.15
C LEU A 175 -0.74 -23.77 -13.02
N HIS A 176 -0.66 -24.99 -12.49
CA HIS A 176 -1.83 -25.81 -12.16
C HIS A 176 -2.11 -25.74 -10.66
N LEU A 177 -3.37 -25.60 -10.29
CA LEU A 177 -3.85 -25.42 -8.92
C LEU A 177 -4.52 -26.70 -8.42
N LYS A 178 -4.30 -27.05 -7.15
CA LYS A 178 -4.93 -28.22 -6.52
C LYS A 178 -6.45 -28.11 -6.39
N SER A 179 -6.94 -26.87 -6.29
CA SER A 179 -8.35 -26.56 -6.18
C SER A 179 -8.71 -25.49 -7.21
N PRO A 180 -9.92 -25.53 -7.78
CA PRO A 180 -10.39 -24.47 -8.66
C PRO A 180 -10.42 -23.10 -7.97
N LEU A 181 -10.19 -22.04 -8.76
CA LEU A 181 -10.43 -20.66 -8.34
C LEU A 181 -11.89 -20.45 -7.95
N ARG A 182 -12.13 -19.61 -6.95
CA ARG A 182 -13.48 -19.21 -6.53
C ARG A 182 -13.95 -17.95 -7.26
N TYR A 183 -13.01 -17.10 -7.67
CA TYR A 183 -13.29 -15.82 -8.30
C TYR A 183 -12.69 -15.74 -9.70
N SER A 184 -13.24 -14.85 -10.51
CA SER A 184 -12.66 -14.56 -11.82
C SER A 184 -11.67 -13.40 -11.71
N HIS A 185 -10.54 -13.53 -12.40
CA HIS A 185 -9.46 -12.55 -12.44
C HIS A 185 -9.26 -12.15 -13.89
N ASN A 186 -9.71 -10.95 -14.24
CA ASN A 186 -9.71 -10.49 -15.62
C ASN A 186 -8.37 -9.85 -15.97
N VAL A 187 -7.90 -10.15 -17.16
CA VAL A 187 -6.84 -9.41 -17.84
C VAL A 187 -7.48 -8.61 -18.94
N GLU A 188 -7.44 -7.28 -18.80
CA GLU A 188 -7.82 -6.36 -19.86
C GLU A 188 -6.58 -5.67 -20.40
N GLU A 189 -6.54 -5.52 -21.72
CA GLU A 189 -5.52 -4.74 -22.41
C GLU A 189 -6.19 -3.52 -23.04
N GLY A 190 -6.00 -2.36 -22.42
CA GLY A 190 -6.23 -1.09 -23.09
C GLY A 190 -5.05 -0.78 -24.01
N TRP A 191 -5.27 -0.18 -25.17
CA TRP A 191 -4.19 0.28 -26.04
C TRP A 191 -4.16 1.81 -26.06
N VAL A 192 -3.00 2.39 -25.74
CA VAL A 192 -2.75 3.83 -25.77
C VAL A 192 -1.48 4.08 -26.57
N ASN A 193 -1.62 4.64 -27.78
CA ASN A 193 -0.49 5.03 -28.65
C ASN A 193 0.53 3.89 -28.91
N GLY A 194 0.03 2.65 -29.06
CA GLY A 194 0.87 1.47 -29.22
C GLY A 194 1.44 0.89 -27.92
N GLN A 195 1.16 1.50 -26.77
CA GLN A 195 1.52 1.01 -25.44
C GLN A 195 0.31 0.32 -24.79
N SER A 196 0.52 -0.92 -24.32
CA SER A 196 -0.49 -1.68 -23.58
C SER A 196 -0.69 -1.07 -22.19
N LEU A 197 -1.94 -0.94 -21.77
CA LEU A 197 -2.37 -0.67 -20.39
C LEU A 197 -2.74 -2.02 -19.76
N PRO A 198 -1.80 -2.69 -19.08
CA PRO A 198 -2.09 -3.97 -18.46
C PRO A 198 -2.96 -3.76 -17.22
N LEU A 199 -4.25 -4.08 -17.31
CA LEU A 199 -5.09 -4.34 -16.14
C LEU A 199 -4.93 -5.82 -15.82
N ARG A 200 -3.93 -6.16 -15.01
CA ARG A 200 -3.58 -7.55 -14.73
C ARG A 200 -3.62 -7.83 -13.24
N ALA A 201 -4.03 -9.04 -12.88
CA ALA A 201 -3.94 -9.51 -11.51
C ALA A 201 -2.49 -9.91 -11.21
N VAL A 202 -1.97 -9.38 -10.11
CA VAL A 202 -0.72 -9.85 -9.51
C VAL A 202 -0.91 -11.28 -9.00
N VAL A 203 0.05 -12.16 -9.27
CA VAL A 203 0.17 -13.49 -8.70
C VAL A 203 1.47 -13.54 -7.91
N ALA A 204 1.38 -13.72 -6.58
CA ALA A 204 2.55 -13.70 -5.70
C ALA A 204 2.69 -15.01 -4.92
N LEU A 205 3.91 -15.52 -4.84
CA LEU A 205 4.26 -16.66 -3.98
C LEU A 205 4.34 -16.19 -2.54
N ILE A 206 3.50 -16.74 -1.67
CA ILE A 206 3.40 -16.34 -0.26
C ILE A 206 4.02 -17.36 0.71
N SER A 207 4.34 -18.56 0.23
CA SER A 207 5.07 -19.56 1.01
C SER A 207 6.55 -19.21 1.15
N ARG A 208 7.08 -19.33 2.37
CA ARG A 208 8.52 -19.29 2.67
C ARG A 208 8.94 -20.46 3.54
N ARG A 209 10.25 -20.74 3.56
CA ARG A 209 10.81 -21.89 4.30
C ARG A 209 11.10 -21.56 5.77
N VAL A 210 11.40 -20.30 6.07
CA VAL A 210 11.56 -19.79 7.43
C VAL A 210 10.26 -19.10 7.83
N VAL A 211 9.60 -19.59 8.88
CA VAL A 211 8.28 -19.11 9.31
C VAL A 211 8.32 -18.69 10.77
N VAL A 212 7.83 -17.49 11.07
CA VAL A 212 7.52 -17.02 12.42
C VAL A 212 6.01 -16.92 12.54
N GLN A 213 5.42 -17.69 13.45
CA GLN A 213 3.97 -17.86 13.52
C GLN A 213 3.44 -17.71 14.95
N GLY A 214 2.40 -16.88 15.10
CA GLY A 214 1.63 -16.80 16.33
C GLY A 214 0.60 -17.92 16.44
N ASN A 215 0.38 -18.45 17.65
CA ASN A 215 -0.73 -19.36 17.88
C ASN A 215 -2.07 -18.60 17.79
N VAL A 216 -3.03 -19.18 17.07
CA VAL A 216 -4.40 -18.65 17.02
C VAL A 216 -5.08 -18.89 18.38
N THR A 217 -5.73 -17.87 18.94
CA THR A 217 -6.38 -17.99 20.25
C THR A 217 -7.63 -18.87 20.20
N MET A 218 -8.04 -19.44 21.35
CA MET A 218 -9.25 -20.25 21.42
C MET A 218 -10.50 -19.42 21.07
N GLU A 219 -10.50 -18.14 21.45
CA GLU A 219 -11.54 -17.17 21.13
C GLU A 219 -11.66 -16.96 19.62
N ARG A 220 -10.53 -16.84 18.90
CA ARG A 220 -10.50 -16.73 17.44
C ARG A 220 -10.97 -18.00 16.77
N MET A 221 -10.52 -19.17 17.22
CA MET A 221 -10.99 -20.45 16.68
C MET A 221 -12.51 -20.64 16.87
N SER A 222 -13.03 -20.30 18.05
CA SER A 222 -14.47 -20.33 18.33
C SER A 222 -15.25 -19.39 17.39
N HIS A 223 -14.73 -18.19 17.18
CA HIS A 223 -15.31 -17.22 16.25
C HIS A 223 -15.32 -17.74 14.81
N LEU A 224 -14.19 -18.24 14.30
CA LEU A 224 -14.10 -18.79 12.93
C LEU A 224 -15.09 -19.94 12.72
N ARG A 225 -15.27 -20.84 13.70
CA ARG A 225 -16.27 -21.91 13.64
C ARG A 225 -17.70 -21.37 13.57
N GLN A 226 -17.99 -20.26 14.25
CA GLN A 226 -19.29 -19.59 14.17
C GLN A 226 -19.52 -18.97 12.78
N CYS A 227 -18.50 -18.35 12.19
CA CYS A 227 -18.57 -17.77 10.85
C CYS A 227 -18.90 -18.83 9.78
N VAL A 228 -18.21 -19.96 9.85
CA VAL A 228 -18.48 -21.10 8.96
C VAL A 228 -19.91 -21.60 9.11
N LYS A 229 -20.41 -21.73 10.36
CA LYS A 229 -21.80 -22.14 10.63
C LYS A 229 -22.84 -21.13 10.11
N ALA A 230 -22.50 -19.85 10.06
CA ALA A 230 -23.39 -18.79 9.58
C ALA A 230 -23.40 -18.67 8.04
N GLY A 231 -22.71 -19.55 7.31
CA GLY A 231 -22.61 -19.47 5.86
C GLY A 231 -21.76 -18.29 5.36
N VAL A 232 -21.03 -17.62 6.26
CA VAL A 232 -20.14 -16.52 5.92
C VAL A 232 -18.83 -17.09 5.41
N THR A 233 -18.70 -17.19 4.09
CA THR A 233 -17.41 -17.39 3.43
C THR A 233 -16.59 -16.10 3.51
N ARG A 234 -15.25 -16.23 3.45
CA ARG A 234 -14.25 -15.15 3.68
C ARG A 234 -14.39 -13.86 2.84
N GLY A 235 -15.43 -13.68 2.02
CA GLY A 235 -15.53 -12.64 1.00
C GLY A 235 -16.84 -11.87 0.90
N GLY A 236 -17.43 -11.35 1.99
CA GLY A 236 -18.46 -10.31 1.78
C GLY A 236 -19.40 -9.96 2.92
N SER A 237 -19.45 -10.73 4.00
CA SER A 237 -20.18 -10.34 5.20
C SER A 237 -19.22 -10.42 6.38
N ARG A 238 -18.93 -9.28 7.02
CA ARG A 238 -18.15 -9.26 8.26
C ARG A 238 -18.84 -10.20 9.23
N CYS A 239 -18.16 -11.27 9.61
CA CYS A 239 -18.62 -12.11 10.70
C CYS A 239 -18.67 -11.21 11.94
N LEU A 240 -19.86 -10.76 12.31
CA LEU A 240 -20.02 -9.62 13.20
C LEU A 240 -19.31 -9.86 14.53
N TYR A 241 -18.57 -8.86 14.99
CA TYR A 241 -18.06 -8.79 16.35
C TYR A 241 -19.28 -8.93 17.28
N LYS A 242 -19.39 -10.03 18.03
CA LYS A 242 -20.36 -10.03 19.12
C LYS A 242 -19.82 -9.07 20.16
N ARG A 243 -20.58 -8.01 20.48
CA ARG A 243 -20.37 -7.10 21.63
C ARG A 243 -20.23 -7.84 22.99
N SER A 244 -20.39 -9.16 23.02
CA SER A 244 -20.27 -10.03 24.17
C SER A 244 -18.86 -10.63 24.38
N GLU A 245 -17.81 -10.10 23.75
CA GLU A 245 -16.45 -10.47 24.18
C GLU A 245 -16.24 -9.97 25.61
N ARG A 246 -15.84 -10.88 26.51
CA ARG A 246 -15.50 -10.51 27.89
C ARG A 246 -14.32 -9.53 27.95
N GLN A 247 -13.44 -9.54 26.94
CA GLN A 247 -12.28 -8.67 26.84
C GLN A 247 -11.90 -8.42 25.37
N LEU A 248 -11.78 -7.15 24.99
CA LEU A 248 -11.45 -6.71 23.63
C LEU A 248 -10.03 -7.15 23.23
N GLY A 249 -9.83 -7.46 21.94
CA GLY A 249 -8.54 -7.92 21.41
C GLY A 249 -8.19 -9.38 21.70
N SER A 250 -9.03 -10.12 22.43
CA SER A 250 -8.80 -11.54 22.76
C SER A 250 -8.73 -12.45 21.54
N ARG A 251 -9.52 -12.13 20.50
CA ARG A 251 -9.55 -12.84 19.22
C ARG A 251 -8.39 -12.46 18.32
N ASP A 252 -7.97 -11.21 18.39
CA ASP A 252 -7.09 -10.58 17.42
C ASP A 252 -5.70 -10.38 18.04
N LEU A 253 -5.18 -11.46 18.64
CA LEU A 253 -3.93 -11.53 19.39
C LEU A 253 -2.94 -12.46 18.68
N GLY A 254 -2.27 -11.94 17.66
CA GLY A 254 -1.20 -12.61 16.94
C GLY A 254 0.17 -12.44 17.61
N ALA A 255 1.19 -13.04 17.02
CA ALA A 255 2.57 -12.75 17.42
C ALA A 255 3.03 -11.39 16.91
N ILE A 256 3.95 -10.74 17.62
CA ILE A 256 4.58 -9.50 17.16
C ILE A 256 6.10 -9.66 17.07
N VAL A 257 6.70 -8.98 16.11
CA VAL A 257 8.15 -8.85 16.02
C VAL A 257 8.52 -7.40 16.24
N VAL A 258 9.34 -7.12 17.24
CA VAL A 258 9.75 -5.76 17.59
C VAL A 258 11.26 -5.67 17.57
N VAL A 259 11.81 -4.70 16.86
CA VAL A 259 13.23 -4.43 16.81
C VAL A 259 13.43 -3.00 17.28
N GLU A 260 14.03 -2.85 18.46
CA GLU A 260 14.44 -1.57 19.01
C GLU A 260 15.91 -1.32 18.69
N ALA A 261 16.17 -0.27 17.93
CA ALA A 261 17.51 0.11 17.49
C ALA A 261 17.81 1.56 17.89
N PHE A 262 18.82 1.74 18.74
CA PHE A 262 19.23 3.06 19.21
C PHE A 262 20.62 3.44 18.70
N GLN A 263 20.83 4.74 18.52
CA GLN A 263 22.13 5.26 18.09
C GLN A 263 23.24 4.88 19.09
N GLY A 264 24.35 4.35 18.57
CA GLY A 264 25.49 3.89 19.39
C GLY A 264 25.38 2.45 19.90
N GLU A 265 24.24 1.78 19.70
CA GLU A 265 24.07 0.35 20.02
C GLU A 265 24.26 -0.53 18.78
N THR A 266 24.75 -1.76 18.98
CA THR A 266 24.90 -2.74 17.90
C THR A 266 23.57 -3.46 17.67
N SER A 267 22.64 -2.80 16.98
CA SER A 267 21.38 -3.39 16.56
C SER A 267 21.38 -3.71 15.06
N ARG A 268 21.18 -4.97 14.70
CA ARG A 268 21.18 -5.41 13.30
C ARG A 268 19.94 -6.23 12.98
N LEU A 269 19.26 -5.85 11.91
CA LEU A 269 18.07 -6.53 11.41
C LEU A 269 18.29 -6.96 9.96
N GLN A 270 18.43 -8.27 9.73
CA GLN A 270 18.61 -8.81 8.40
C GLN A 270 17.61 -9.94 8.20
N MET A 271 16.57 -9.70 7.41
CA MET A 271 15.53 -10.67 7.12
C MET A 271 15.39 -10.82 5.61
N GLU A 272 15.53 -12.04 5.12
CA GLU A 272 15.31 -12.40 3.72
C GLU A 272 14.51 -13.69 3.62
N GLY A 273 13.43 -13.69 2.84
CA GLY A 273 12.66 -14.91 2.59
C GLY A 273 12.01 -15.51 3.84
N VAL A 274 11.51 -14.66 4.74
CA VAL A 274 10.81 -15.06 5.98
C VAL A 274 9.30 -14.86 5.83
N GLN A 275 8.50 -15.82 6.28
CA GLN A 275 7.06 -15.70 6.35
C GLN A 275 6.61 -15.45 7.80
N PHE A 276 5.79 -14.44 8.00
CA PHE A 276 5.15 -14.08 9.25
C PHE A 276 3.66 -14.39 9.13
N HIS A 277 3.13 -15.22 10.02
CA HIS A 277 1.73 -15.68 9.93
C HIS A 277 1.00 -15.58 11.27
N HIS A 278 -0.27 -15.14 11.23
CA HIS A 278 -1.08 -14.88 12.42
C HIS A 278 -0.36 -13.92 13.40
N VAL A 279 -0.05 -12.73 12.88
CA VAL A 279 0.79 -11.71 13.53
C VAL A 279 0.03 -10.40 13.77
N GLY A 280 0.58 -9.49 14.56
CA GLY A 280 -0.06 -8.22 14.92
C GLY A 280 -1.15 -8.39 15.99
N GLN A 281 -1.45 -7.30 16.70
CA GLN A 281 -2.42 -7.31 17.80
C GLN A 281 -3.31 -6.05 17.73
N ALA A 282 -4.62 -6.23 17.53
CA ALA A 282 -5.59 -5.13 17.59
C ALA A 282 -5.84 -4.68 19.03
N PHE A 283 -6.43 -3.48 19.21
CA PHE A 283 -6.75 -2.88 20.51
C PHE A 283 -5.53 -2.60 21.42
N GLN A 284 -4.32 -2.76 20.90
CA GLN A 284 -3.08 -2.47 21.60
C GLN A 284 -2.25 -1.51 20.75
N GLN A 285 -1.93 -0.34 21.30
CA GLN A 285 -1.14 0.65 20.57
C GLN A 285 0.25 0.10 20.22
N HIS A 286 0.74 0.46 19.03
CA HIS A 286 2.08 0.14 18.53
C HIS A 286 2.40 -1.35 18.29
N ARG A 287 1.38 -2.23 18.22
CA ARG A 287 1.56 -3.68 18.04
C ARG A 287 1.29 -4.16 16.61
N SER A 288 2.10 -3.67 15.69
CA SER A 288 2.15 -4.17 14.31
C SER A 288 2.69 -5.60 14.25
N ALA A 289 2.50 -6.30 13.12
CA ALA A 289 3.14 -7.59 12.90
C ALA A 289 4.66 -7.47 13.00
N LEU A 290 5.22 -6.46 12.33
CA LEU A 290 6.61 -6.08 12.41
C LEU A 290 6.72 -4.61 12.83
N THR A 291 7.49 -4.31 13.86
CA THR A 291 7.81 -2.95 14.29
C THR A 291 9.32 -2.79 14.35
N VAL A 292 9.87 -1.79 13.65
CA VAL A 292 11.26 -1.35 13.82
C VAL A 292 11.21 0.08 14.36
N ALA A 293 11.71 0.26 15.58
CA ALA A 293 11.57 1.48 16.35
C ALA A 293 12.90 1.95 16.95
N GLY A 294 13.05 3.25 17.16
CA GLY A 294 14.18 3.81 17.92
C GLY A 294 14.64 5.14 17.35
N ASN A 295 15.95 5.32 17.22
CA ASN A 295 16.56 6.54 16.66
C ASN A 295 17.85 6.23 15.85
N ALA A 296 17.91 5.05 15.25
CA ALA A 296 19.12 4.54 14.62
C ALA A 296 19.14 4.70 13.08
N TRP A 297 20.36 4.82 12.56
CA TRP A 297 20.68 4.71 11.14
C TRP A 297 21.05 3.27 10.79
N MET A 298 20.23 2.59 10.00
CA MET A 298 20.31 1.13 9.81
C MET A 298 20.68 0.74 8.38
N ALA A 299 21.75 1.31 7.84
CA ALA A 299 22.18 1.13 6.44
C ALA A 299 22.42 -0.34 6.03
N ASP A 300 22.93 -1.17 6.96
CA ASP A 300 23.24 -2.58 6.71
C ASP A 300 22.07 -3.53 7.05
N SER A 301 20.91 -2.96 7.38
CA SER A 301 19.72 -3.72 7.77
C SER A 301 18.65 -3.68 6.70
N TYR A 302 17.91 -4.78 6.60
CA TYR A 302 16.93 -4.96 5.55
C TYR A 302 15.85 -5.99 5.88
N ILE A 303 14.69 -5.79 5.28
CA ILE A 303 13.57 -6.72 5.23
C ILE A 303 13.29 -6.96 3.74
N ARG A 304 13.66 -8.14 3.24
CA ARG A 304 13.64 -8.46 1.80
C ARG A 304 12.90 -9.74 1.50
N GLY A 305 12.09 -9.77 0.45
CA GLY A 305 11.46 -11.04 0.02
C GLY A 305 10.54 -11.70 1.04
N CYS A 306 10.21 -11.02 2.13
CA CYS A 306 9.43 -11.57 3.24
C CYS A 306 7.94 -11.54 2.92
N CYS A 307 7.15 -12.36 3.62
CA CYS A 307 5.70 -12.40 3.51
C CYS A 307 5.08 -12.12 4.87
N VAL A 308 4.18 -11.14 4.98
CA VAL A 308 3.38 -10.88 6.18
C VAL A 308 1.93 -11.22 5.85
N LEU A 309 1.41 -12.27 6.49
CA LEU A 309 0.13 -12.88 6.15
C LEU A 309 -0.80 -12.90 7.36
N ASP A 310 -2.08 -12.61 7.11
CA ASP A 310 -3.16 -12.69 8.10
C ASP A 310 -2.83 -11.89 9.38
N SER A 311 -2.49 -10.60 9.22
CA SER A 311 -2.21 -9.76 10.37
C SER A 311 -3.48 -9.21 11.01
N PHE A 312 -3.57 -9.33 12.34
CA PHE A 312 -4.63 -8.74 13.15
C PHE A 312 -4.39 -7.26 13.50
N GLY A 313 -3.27 -6.68 13.06
CA GLY A 313 -2.96 -5.26 13.15
C GLY A 313 -2.18 -4.81 11.92
N GLN A 314 -1.49 -3.67 12.04
CA GLN A 314 -0.67 -3.13 10.95
C GLN A 314 0.40 -4.12 10.49
N GLY A 315 0.80 -4.08 9.22
CA GLY A 315 1.82 -4.97 8.66
C GLY A 315 3.23 -4.64 9.17
N LEU A 316 3.86 -3.60 8.60
CA LEU A 316 5.18 -3.12 9.02
C LEU A 316 5.09 -1.67 9.48
N ARG A 317 5.64 -1.37 10.66
CA ARG A 317 5.80 -0.02 11.17
C ARG A 317 7.28 0.32 11.32
N LEU A 318 7.70 1.39 10.67
CA LEU A 318 9.02 2.00 10.85
C LEU A 318 8.85 3.33 11.58
N THR A 319 9.52 3.51 12.73
CA THR A 319 9.43 4.75 13.53
C THR A 319 10.79 5.12 14.10
N GLY A 320 11.25 6.33 13.83
CA GLY A 320 12.57 6.84 14.21
C GLY A 320 13.76 6.12 13.58
N ILE A 321 13.55 5.35 12.51
CA ILE A 321 14.62 4.61 11.81
C ILE A 321 14.91 5.25 10.46
N SER A 322 16.20 5.43 10.14
CA SER A 322 16.67 5.97 8.87
C SER A 322 17.52 4.95 8.10
N ASN A 323 17.48 5.05 6.76
CA ASN A 323 18.28 4.26 5.82
C ASN A 323 18.11 2.72 5.89
N LEU A 324 16.98 2.22 6.39
CA LEU A 324 16.60 0.81 6.31
C LEU A 324 16.09 0.46 4.91
N THR A 325 16.36 -0.76 4.43
CA THR A 325 15.80 -1.27 3.17
C THR A 325 14.58 -2.19 3.42
N VAL A 326 13.45 -1.91 2.79
CA VAL A 326 12.25 -2.73 2.75
C VAL A 326 11.95 -3.03 1.28
N ASP A 327 12.35 -4.21 0.79
CA ASP A 327 12.31 -4.53 -0.63
C ASP A 327 11.62 -5.87 -0.96
N SER A 328 10.84 -5.90 -2.03
CA SER A 328 10.29 -7.16 -2.58
C SER A 328 9.47 -8.00 -1.59
N ASN A 329 8.83 -7.37 -0.60
CA ASN A 329 8.00 -8.06 0.39
C ASN A 329 6.53 -8.15 -0.05
N VAL A 330 5.81 -9.16 0.42
CA VAL A 330 4.38 -9.35 0.17
C VAL A 330 3.61 -9.23 1.48
N PHE A 331 2.66 -8.30 1.52
CA PHE A 331 1.74 -8.09 2.64
C PHE A 331 0.34 -8.48 2.18
N TYR A 332 -0.24 -9.50 2.81
CA TYR A 332 -1.56 -10.01 2.43
C TYR A 332 -2.49 -10.18 3.62
N ASN A 333 -3.74 -9.74 3.45
CA ASN A 333 -4.79 -9.82 4.46
C ASN A 333 -4.37 -9.14 5.77
N ILE A 334 -4.11 -7.83 5.69
CA ILE A 334 -3.65 -7.00 6.81
C ILE A 334 -4.81 -6.22 7.40
N SER A 335 -4.97 -6.27 8.72
CA SER A 335 -5.93 -5.44 9.45
C SER A 335 -5.33 -4.07 9.79
N GLY A 336 -5.75 -2.99 9.13
CA GLY A 336 -5.13 -1.67 9.29
C GLY A 336 -4.10 -1.36 8.21
N HIS A 337 -3.16 -0.45 8.48
CA HIS A 337 -2.16 -0.04 7.48
C HIS A 337 -1.23 -1.19 7.07
N GLY A 338 -0.89 -1.27 5.78
CA GLY A 338 0.08 -2.24 5.27
C GLY A 338 1.50 -1.91 5.75
N LEU A 339 2.06 -0.81 5.25
CA LEU A 339 3.33 -0.25 5.68
C LEU A 339 3.11 1.16 6.24
N LEU A 340 3.67 1.44 7.41
CA LEU A 340 3.66 2.74 8.06
C LEU A 340 5.09 3.29 8.10
N LEU A 341 5.30 4.44 7.45
CA LEU A 341 6.60 5.09 7.33
C LEU A 341 6.68 6.36 8.17
N GLY A 342 7.36 6.22 9.30
CA GLY A 342 7.83 7.28 10.17
C GLY A 342 6.77 7.94 11.04
N GLU A 343 7.23 8.90 11.82
CA GLU A 343 6.43 9.87 12.56
C GLU A 343 6.86 11.33 12.27
N GLY A 344 7.92 11.55 11.46
CA GLY A 344 8.11 12.82 10.76
C GLY A 344 9.54 13.26 10.43
N LEU A 345 10.58 12.62 10.97
CA LEU A 345 12.00 13.02 10.79
C LEU A 345 12.88 11.93 10.18
N GLU A 346 12.31 10.76 9.94
CA GLU A 346 12.98 9.60 9.37
C GLU A 346 13.29 9.82 7.89
N GLU A 347 14.50 9.48 7.49
CA GLU A 347 14.97 9.73 6.13
C GLU A 347 15.75 8.56 5.52
N GLY A 348 15.83 8.57 4.19
CA GLY A 348 16.67 7.66 3.42
C GLY A 348 16.22 6.19 3.41
N ASN A 349 15.11 5.83 4.05
CA ASN A 349 14.58 4.47 3.96
C ASN A 349 14.19 4.17 2.51
N ARG A 350 14.48 2.94 2.07
CA ARG A 350 14.20 2.46 0.71
C ARG A 350 13.04 1.48 0.77
N VAL A 351 11.86 1.93 0.35
CA VAL A 351 10.64 1.13 0.27
C VAL A 351 10.37 0.82 -1.19
N SER A 352 10.82 -0.35 -1.62
CA SER A 352 10.91 -0.70 -3.03
C SER A 352 10.22 -2.03 -3.36
N ASN A 353 9.54 -2.11 -4.50
CA ASN A 353 9.04 -3.37 -5.06
C ASN A 353 8.15 -4.21 -4.11
N ASN A 354 7.53 -3.59 -3.10
CA ASN A 354 6.66 -4.30 -2.17
C ASN A 354 5.25 -4.41 -2.75
N ILE A 355 4.59 -5.52 -2.47
CA ILE A 355 3.20 -5.77 -2.83
C ILE A 355 2.34 -5.76 -1.57
N VAL A 356 1.27 -4.99 -1.58
CA VAL A 356 0.26 -4.98 -0.52
C VAL A 356 -1.09 -5.33 -1.12
N ILE A 357 -1.70 -6.43 -0.67
CA ILE A 357 -2.95 -6.96 -1.21
C ILE A 357 -3.95 -7.19 -0.07
N GLY A 358 -5.14 -6.60 -0.18
CA GLY A 358 -6.26 -6.91 0.70
C GLY A 358 -6.07 -6.37 2.12
N LEU A 359 -6.47 -5.12 2.32
CA LEU A 359 -6.46 -4.48 3.64
C LEU A 359 -7.89 -4.38 4.17
N SER A 360 -8.05 -4.59 5.47
CA SER A 360 -9.34 -4.47 6.13
C SER A 360 -9.26 -3.52 7.33
N GLY A 361 -10.27 -2.69 7.51
CA GLY A 361 -10.41 -1.90 8.73
C GLY A 361 -10.91 -2.79 9.86
N THR A 362 -10.28 -2.67 11.02
CA THR A 362 -10.67 -3.36 12.27
C THR A 362 -10.88 -2.36 13.39
N ASP A 363 -11.82 -2.68 14.29
CA ASP A 363 -11.98 -1.96 15.55
C ASP A 363 -10.70 -2.08 16.39
N GLY A 364 -10.44 -1.08 17.24
CA GLY A 364 -9.25 -1.04 18.09
C GLY A 364 -8.00 -0.44 17.45
N LEU A 365 -8.09 -0.03 16.18
CA LEU A 365 -7.10 0.81 15.50
C LEU A 365 -7.58 2.26 15.42
N SER A 366 -6.77 3.12 14.80
CA SER A 366 -7.16 4.52 14.60
C SER A 366 -8.40 4.67 13.69
N ASN A 367 -9.10 5.80 13.77
CA ASN A 367 -10.29 6.06 12.93
C ASN A 367 -9.99 5.93 11.43
N ILE A 368 -8.80 6.33 11.01
CA ILE A 368 -8.37 6.28 9.62
C ILE A 368 -8.19 4.82 9.15
N GLU A 369 -7.62 3.96 10.00
CA GLU A 369 -7.46 2.53 9.73
C GLU A 369 -8.78 1.79 9.75
N THR A 370 -9.66 2.13 10.69
CA THR A 370 -10.98 1.50 10.84
C THR A 370 -11.85 1.76 9.61
N LEU A 371 -11.76 2.97 9.04
CA LEU A 371 -12.59 3.39 7.90
C LEU A 371 -11.97 3.04 6.55
N SER A 372 -10.69 3.33 6.35
CA SER A 372 -10.03 3.23 5.04
C SER A 372 -8.52 3.10 5.22
N PRO A 373 -8.02 1.90 5.57
CA PRO A 373 -6.59 1.70 5.77
C PRO A 373 -5.81 1.93 4.47
N ALA A 374 -4.65 2.56 4.60
CA ALA A 374 -3.74 2.78 3.50
C ALA A 374 -2.76 1.61 3.30
N GLY A 375 -2.46 1.26 2.05
CA GLY A 375 -1.44 0.28 1.70
C GLY A 375 -0.06 0.73 2.18
N ILE A 376 0.35 1.93 1.77
CA ILE A 376 1.53 2.60 2.29
C ILE A 376 1.09 3.94 2.87
N TYR A 377 1.30 4.09 4.18
CA TYR A 377 0.96 5.27 4.96
C TYR A 377 2.23 6.04 5.32
N ILE A 378 2.37 7.23 4.76
CA ILE A 378 3.58 8.04 4.80
C ILE A 378 3.37 9.24 5.73
N ARG A 379 4.17 9.29 6.79
CA ARG A 379 4.24 10.42 7.72
C ARG A 379 5.56 11.18 7.60
N ALA A 380 6.62 10.51 7.12
CA ALA A 380 7.93 11.10 6.83
C ALA A 380 8.23 11.01 5.33
N PRO A 381 8.18 12.13 4.57
CA PRO A 381 8.31 12.08 3.12
C PRO A 381 9.75 11.93 2.63
N ALA A 382 10.78 12.17 3.45
CA ALA A 382 12.20 12.11 3.07
C ALA A 382 12.72 10.67 2.82
N ASN A 383 11.96 9.85 2.10
CA ASN A 383 12.26 8.44 1.85
C ASN A 383 12.14 8.11 0.35
N HIS A 384 12.70 6.97 -0.05
CA HIS A 384 12.62 6.47 -1.41
C HIS A 384 11.46 5.47 -1.51
N ILE A 385 10.41 5.82 -2.25
CA ILE A 385 9.21 4.99 -2.45
C ILE A 385 9.10 4.65 -3.94
N LYS A 386 9.51 3.44 -4.32
CA LYS A 386 9.65 3.07 -5.73
C LYS A 386 9.07 1.70 -6.07
N GLY A 387 8.39 1.55 -7.21
CA GLY A 387 8.07 0.20 -7.73
C GLY A 387 7.05 -0.58 -6.90
N ASN A 388 6.40 0.02 -5.90
CA ASN A 388 5.47 -0.71 -5.04
C ASN A 388 4.13 -0.89 -5.75
N THR A 389 3.41 -1.97 -5.42
CA THR A 389 2.06 -2.23 -5.92
C THR A 389 1.10 -2.40 -4.75
N VAL A 390 0.03 -1.62 -4.72
CA VAL A 390 -1.02 -1.71 -3.70
C VAL A 390 -2.34 -2.05 -4.37
N SER A 391 -3.02 -3.08 -3.87
CA SER A 391 -4.34 -3.49 -4.34
C SER A 391 -5.31 -3.79 -3.21
N ALA A 392 -6.60 -3.57 -3.45
CA ALA A 392 -7.67 -3.86 -2.49
C ALA A 392 -7.44 -3.19 -1.12
N ALA A 393 -7.05 -1.92 -1.14
CA ALA A 393 -6.85 -1.09 0.05
C ALA A 393 -7.96 -0.04 0.19
N GLY A 394 -8.03 0.64 1.34
CA GLY A 394 -8.82 1.89 1.46
C GLY A 394 -8.20 2.98 0.60
N TYR A 395 -6.96 3.36 0.92
CA TYR A 395 -6.11 4.20 0.07
C TYR A 395 -4.90 3.41 -0.41
N GLY A 396 -4.44 3.65 -1.64
CA GLY A 396 -3.20 3.04 -2.12
C GLY A 396 -2.00 3.58 -1.34
N TYR A 397 -1.74 4.86 -1.56
CA TYR A 397 -0.69 5.65 -0.92
C TYR A 397 -1.32 6.83 -0.19
N PHE A 398 -0.96 7.02 1.07
CA PHE A 398 -1.47 8.14 1.85
C PHE A 398 -0.33 8.91 2.52
N PHE A 399 0.01 10.06 1.94
CA PHE A 399 0.85 11.07 2.57
C PHE A 399 0.01 11.87 3.58
N HIS A 400 0.08 11.48 4.84
CA HIS A 400 -0.59 12.18 5.93
C HIS A 400 0.40 13.10 6.66
N LEU A 401 0.70 14.25 6.07
CA LEU A 401 1.80 15.11 6.48
C LEU A 401 1.30 16.24 7.39
N SER A 402 1.78 16.30 8.64
CA SER A 402 1.36 17.38 9.54
C SER A 402 1.89 18.74 9.05
N PRO A 403 1.07 19.81 9.14
CA PRO A 403 1.50 21.18 8.83
C PRO A 403 2.75 21.59 9.61
N GLU A 404 3.54 22.50 9.03
CA GLU A 404 4.80 23.06 9.57
C GLU A 404 5.93 22.06 9.89
N GLY A 405 5.69 20.75 9.86
CA GLY A 405 6.70 19.71 10.07
C GLY A 405 6.96 18.92 8.80
N PRO A 406 6.59 17.62 8.72
CA PRO A 406 6.83 16.77 7.55
C PRO A 406 6.32 17.35 6.23
N SER A 407 5.28 18.18 6.25
CA SER A 407 4.77 18.86 5.04
C SER A 407 5.83 19.76 4.35
N LYS A 408 6.80 20.29 5.11
CA LYS A 408 7.89 21.13 4.59
C LYS A 408 9.06 20.33 4.04
N ILE A 409 9.12 19.03 4.33
CA ILE A 409 10.28 18.21 4.01
C ILE A 409 10.18 17.68 2.57
N PRO A 410 11.18 17.94 1.71
CA PRO A 410 11.18 17.41 0.34
C PRO A 410 11.25 15.89 0.32
N LEU A 411 10.41 15.29 -0.51
CA LEU A 411 10.44 13.86 -0.84
C LEU A 411 11.72 13.54 -1.61
N LEU A 412 12.36 12.41 -1.29
CA LEU A 412 13.55 11.96 -2.02
C LEU A 412 13.19 11.36 -3.38
N SER A 413 12.26 10.40 -3.41
CA SER A 413 11.73 9.88 -4.68
C SER A 413 10.40 9.16 -4.52
N PHE A 414 9.46 9.43 -5.43
CA PHE A 414 8.23 8.64 -5.62
C PHE A 414 8.10 8.31 -7.10
N SER A 415 8.29 7.03 -7.47
CA SER A 415 8.27 6.61 -8.88
C SER A 415 7.85 5.17 -9.10
N GLU A 416 7.23 4.89 -10.25
CA GLU A 416 6.87 3.53 -10.69
C GLU A 416 5.93 2.82 -9.71
N ASN A 417 5.09 3.59 -9.01
CA ASN A 417 4.16 3.07 -8.00
C ASN A 417 2.79 2.81 -8.63
N ILE A 418 2.14 1.72 -8.22
CA ILE A 418 0.84 1.28 -8.74
C ILE A 418 -0.16 1.16 -7.60
N ALA A 419 -1.35 1.74 -7.75
CA ALA A 419 -2.47 1.54 -6.83
C ALA A 419 -3.74 1.16 -7.59
N HIS A 420 -4.40 0.06 -7.23
CA HIS A 420 -5.65 -0.30 -7.88
C HIS A 420 -6.66 -0.98 -6.97
N SER A 421 -7.90 -1.10 -7.43
CA SER A 421 -8.98 -1.68 -6.62
C SER A 421 -9.11 -0.99 -5.25
N CYS A 422 -8.76 0.29 -5.15
CA CYS A 422 -8.81 1.03 -3.90
C CYS A 422 -10.25 1.51 -3.64
N GLN A 423 -10.75 1.23 -2.43
CA GLN A 423 -12.10 1.60 -2.01
C GLN A 423 -12.29 3.13 -1.96
N ARG A 424 -11.19 3.87 -1.80
CA ARG A 424 -11.11 5.31 -1.96
C ARG A 424 -10.12 5.64 -3.08
N TYR A 425 -8.98 6.23 -2.75
CA TYR A 425 -8.11 6.83 -3.77
C TYR A 425 -6.81 6.05 -3.90
N GLY A 426 -6.29 5.97 -5.12
CA GLY A 426 -4.97 5.42 -5.36
C GLY A 426 -3.89 6.21 -4.62
N LEU A 427 -3.97 7.54 -4.62
CA LEU A 427 -3.08 8.45 -3.89
C LEU A 427 -3.89 9.53 -3.17
N LEU A 428 -3.57 9.77 -1.90
CA LEU A 428 -4.05 10.91 -1.12
C LEU A 428 -2.89 11.66 -0.47
N VAL A 429 -2.85 12.98 -0.66
CA VAL A 429 -1.98 13.91 0.07
C VAL A 429 -2.86 14.82 0.93
N TYR A 430 -2.72 14.72 2.25
CA TYR A 430 -3.56 15.45 3.21
C TYR A 430 -2.83 15.72 4.54
N PRO A 431 -3.15 16.80 5.27
CA PRO A 431 -3.95 17.95 4.84
C PRO A 431 -3.23 18.83 3.81
N GLU A 432 -1.90 18.85 3.80
CA GLU A 432 -1.14 19.69 2.89
C GLU A 432 0.27 19.15 2.65
N TYR A 433 0.84 19.48 1.50
CA TYR A 433 2.24 19.25 1.19
C TYR A 433 2.88 20.49 0.59
N LEU A 434 3.68 21.19 1.40
CA LEU A 434 4.26 22.49 1.09
C LEU A 434 5.79 22.44 1.20
N PRO A 435 6.47 21.58 0.41
CA PRO A 435 7.89 21.34 0.58
C PRO A 435 8.73 22.60 0.34
N GLU A 436 9.74 22.78 1.19
CA GLU A 436 10.75 23.82 1.06
C GLU A 436 11.79 23.39 0.02
N SER A 437 11.48 23.66 -1.24
CA SER A 437 12.38 23.41 -2.36
C SER A 437 12.50 24.67 -3.23
N PRO A 438 13.46 25.57 -2.93
CA PRO A 438 13.53 26.89 -3.56
C PRO A 438 13.92 26.81 -5.05
N ASN A 439 14.65 25.76 -5.45
CA ASN A 439 15.24 25.67 -6.77
C ASN A 439 14.37 24.93 -7.79
N ARG A 440 13.48 24.04 -7.33
CA ARG A 440 12.64 23.21 -8.21
C ARG A 440 11.43 22.64 -7.46
N PRO A 441 10.30 22.42 -8.13
CA PRO A 441 9.20 21.65 -7.56
C PRO A 441 9.65 20.23 -7.13
N VAL A 442 9.07 19.72 -6.05
CA VAL A 442 9.13 18.30 -5.72
C VAL A 442 8.31 17.53 -6.74
N ARG A 443 8.81 16.37 -7.18
CA ARG A 443 8.19 15.57 -8.24
C ARG A 443 7.61 14.28 -7.70
N PHE A 444 6.36 14.02 -8.03
CA PHE A 444 5.77 12.69 -8.00
C PHE A 444 5.78 12.21 -9.44
N ASN A 445 6.49 11.12 -9.71
CA ASN A 445 6.74 10.66 -11.07
C ASN A 445 6.12 9.29 -11.30
N ASN A 446 5.71 8.98 -12.53
CA ASN A 446 5.35 7.64 -12.99
C ASN A 446 4.44 6.87 -12.02
N PHE A 447 3.23 7.38 -11.80
CA PHE A 447 2.24 6.78 -10.91
C PHE A 447 1.08 6.23 -11.73
N THR A 448 0.70 4.98 -11.47
CA THR A 448 -0.45 4.36 -12.13
C THR A 448 -1.55 4.11 -11.10
N ALA A 449 -2.77 4.57 -11.40
CA ALA A 449 -3.93 4.25 -10.59
C ALA A 449 -5.12 3.78 -11.43
N TRP A 450 -5.77 2.70 -11.02
CA TRP A 450 -6.88 2.15 -11.79
C TRP A 450 -7.92 1.39 -10.99
N SER A 451 -9.11 1.20 -11.56
CA SER A 451 -10.26 0.52 -10.92
C SER A 451 -10.45 0.94 -9.46
N SER A 452 -10.36 2.23 -9.17
CA SER A 452 -10.44 2.79 -7.81
C SER A 452 -11.57 3.82 -7.73
N GLN A 453 -12.02 4.18 -6.52
CA GLN A 453 -13.04 5.23 -6.39
C GLN A 453 -12.53 6.57 -6.95
N GLY A 454 -11.25 6.89 -6.74
CA GLY A 454 -10.55 8.00 -7.39
C GLY A 454 -9.07 7.68 -7.64
N GLY A 455 -8.42 8.41 -8.53
CA GLY A 455 -7.00 8.22 -8.84
C GLY A 455 -6.08 8.86 -7.81
N ALA A 456 -5.80 10.16 -7.95
CA ALA A 456 -4.93 10.92 -7.05
C ALA A 456 -5.61 12.20 -6.57
N GLN A 457 -5.73 12.39 -5.26
CA GLN A 457 -6.22 13.64 -4.67
C GLN A 457 -5.12 14.34 -3.89
N ILE A 458 -4.89 15.61 -4.24
CA ILE A 458 -3.96 16.50 -3.54
C ILE A 458 -4.78 17.59 -2.87
N PHE A 459 -4.87 17.53 -1.55
CA PHE A 459 -5.77 18.43 -0.81
C PHE A 459 -5.26 19.88 -0.83
N ARG A 460 -3.98 20.08 -0.55
CA ARG A 460 -3.33 21.39 -0.63
C ARG A 460 -1.87 21.23 -0.97
N SER A 461 -1.37 21.96 -1.98
CA SER A 461 0.02 21.87 -2.40
C SER A 461 0.65 23.21 -2.80
N SER A 462 1.98 23.25 -2.75
CA SER A 462 2.82 24.26 -3.42
C SER A 462 4.14 23.62 -3.85
N ASN A 463 4.79 24.13 -4.90
CA ASN A 463 6.07 23.58 -5.38
C ASN A 463 6.01 22.07 -5.64
N LEU A 464 4.95 21.61 -6.32
CA LEU A 464 4.67 20.19 -6.55
C LEU A 464 4.35 19.93 -8.02
N GLU A 465 5.04 18.97 -8.63
CA GLU A 465 4.82 18.54 -10.00
C GLU A 465 4.40 17.07 -10.03
N LEU A 466 3.24 16.79 -10.64
CA LEU A 466 2.78 15.43 -10.93
C LEU A 466 3.12 15.11 -12.39
N GLN A 467 4.03 14.16 -12.61
CA GLN A 467 4.56 13.83 -13.93
C GLN A 467 4.35 12.36 -14.28
N HIS A 468 3.97 12.07 -15.53
CA HIS A 468 3.76 10.69 -16.00
C HIS A 468 2.70 9.94 -15.19
N PHE A 469 1.55 10.55 -14.90
CA PHE A 469 0.46 9.85 -14.23
C PHE A 469 -0.40 9.12 -15.25
N TRP A 470 -0.63 7.82 -15.03
CA TRP A 470 -1.44 6.96 -15.88
C TRP A 470 -2.65 6.51 -15.10
N ILE A 471 -3.78 7.20 -15.26
CA ILE A 471 -4.98 6.97 -14.45
C ILE A 471 -6.17 6.64 -15.32
N TYR A 472 -6.81 5.50 -15.04
CA TYR A 472 -7.86 4.98 -15.89
C TYR A 472 -8.85 4.11 -15.12
N ALA A 473 -10.10 4.04 -15.60
CA ALA A 473 -11.16 3.24 -14.98
C ALA A 473 -11.41 3.56 -13.49
N CYS A 474 -11.11 4.78 -13.03
CA CYS A 474 -11.56 5.25 -11.72
C CYS A 474 -12.99 5.83 -11.82
N LYS A 475 -13.75 5.79 -10.72
CA LYS A 475 -15.16 6.19 -10.74
C LYS A 475 -15.38 7.71 -10.70
N ASP A 476 -14.77 8.39 -9.74
CA ASP A 476 -15.10 9.79 -9.43
C ASP A 476 -14.17 10.78 -10.12
N PHE A 477 -12.87 10.49 -10.13
CA PHE A 477 -11.88 11.37 -10.75
C PHE A 477 -10.55 10.67 -11.07
N GLY A 478 -9.81 11.24 -12.02
CA GLY A 478 -8.43 10.86 -12.31
C GLY A 478 -7.48 11.56 -11.35
N ILE A 479 -7.30 12.87 -11.52
CA ILE A 479 -6.54 13.74 -10.61
C ILE A 479 -7.47 14.80 -10.04
N ASP A 480 -7.41 15.01 -8.73
CA ASP A 480 -8.16 16.04 -8.03
C ASP A 480 -7.22 16.97 -7.27
N MET A 481 -6.95 18.14 -7.86
CA MET A 481 -6.21 19.22 -7.23
C MET A 481 -7.20 20.11 -6.49
N VAL A 482 -7.27 20.01 -5.17
CA VAL A 482 -8.28 20.75 -4.40
C VAL A 482 -7.85 22.20 -4.16
N GLU A 483 -6.66 22.41 -3.56
CA GLU A 483 -6.05 23.74 -3.37
C GLU A 483 -4.62 23.74 -3.90
N SER A 484 -4.29 24.74 -4.71
CA SER A 484 -2.90 25.07 -5.05
C SER A 484 -2.55 26.39 -4.35
N LEU A 485 -1.33 26.52 -3.84
CA LEU A 485 -0.80 27.78 -3.29
C LEU A 485 0.32 28.36 -4.17
N GLY A 486 0.66 27.69 -5.29
CA GLY A 486 1.63 28.19 -6.27
C GLY A 486 2.63 27.13 -6.72
N ASN A 487 3.14 27.31 -7.95
CA ASN A 487 4.15 26.44 -8.56
C ASN A 487 3.75 24.95 -8.53
N THR A 488 2.50 24.67 -8.92
CA THR A 488 1.96 23.32 -8.99
C THR A 488 1.56 22.99 -10.42
N SER A 489 1.95 21.81 -10.90
CA SER A 489 1.69 21.36 -12.27
C SER A 489 1.30 19.89 -12.37
N VAL A 490 0.56 19.59 -13.45
CA VAL A 490 0.31 18.23 -13.95
C VAL A 490 0.87 18.16 -15.36
N ALA A 491 1.81 17.26 -15.59
CA ALA A 491 2.56 17.16 -16.85
C ALA A 491 2.67 15.72 -17.35
N ASP A 492 2.80 15.54 -18.66
CA ASP A 492 3.15 14.27 -19.33
C ASP A 492 2.23 13.09 -18.93
N SER A 493 0.95 13.37 -18.68
CA SER A 493 0.03 12.43 -18.04
C SER A 493 -1.07 11.92 -18.99
N VAL A 494 -1.63 10.75 -18.71
CA VAL A 494 -2.72 10.13 -19.46
C VAL A 494 -3.88 9.81 -18.53
N LEU A 495 -5.03 10.38 -18.82
CA LEU A 495 -6.27 10.21 -18.06
C LEU A 495 -7.34 9.62 -18.98
N ILE A 496 -7.95 8.51 -18.56
CA ILE A 496 -8.88 7.74 -19.39
C ILE A 496 -10.21 7.55 -18.68
N GLY A 497 -11.28 8.04 -19.30
CA GLY A 497 -12.63 8.02 -18.74
C GLY A 497 -13.18 6.62 -18.55
N HIS A 498 -13.11 5.77 -19.57
CA HIS A 498 -13.45 4.35 -19.48
C HIS A 498 -12.62 3.49 -20.44
N ILE A 499 -12.54 2.19 -20.13
CA ILE A 499 -11.83 1.19 -20.92
C ILE A 499 -12.86 0.24 -21.54
N GLY A 500 -12.92 0.21 -22.87
CA GLY A 500 -13.86 -0.63 -23.62
C GLY A 500 -15.29 -0.06 -23.72
N GLN A 501 -16.13 -0.70 -24.55
CA GLN A 501 -17.51 -0.25 -24.83
C GLN A 501 -18.59 -0.91 -23.96
N LYS A 502 -18.23 -1.92 -23.13
CA LYS A 502 -19.23 -2.72 -22.39
C LYS A 502 -19.66 -2.10 -21.06
N ASP A 503 -18.77 -1.38 -20.38
CA ASP A 503 -19.11 -0.66 -19.15
C ASP A 503 -19.32 0.83 -19.45
N ARG A 504 -20.57 1.27 -19.30
CA ARG A 504 -21.00 2.67 -19.50
C ARG A 504 -20.57 3.61 -18.36
N THR A 505 -19.79 3.12 -17.41
CA THR A 505 -19.35 3.94 -16.27
C THR A 505 -18.09 4.70 -16.64
N CYS A 506 -18.28 5.94 -17.09
CA CYS A 506 -17.20 6.88 -17.33
C CYS A 506 -16.76 7.55 -16.01
N MET A 507 -15.45 7.70 -15.83
CA MET A 507 -14.84 8.50 -14.77
C MET A 507 -15.43 9.91 -14.78
N SER A 508 -16.06 10.35 -13.68
CA SER A 508 -16.85 11.59 -13.70
C SER A 508 -16.05 12.84 -14.09
N ALA A 509 -14.76 12.90 -13.74
CA ALA A 509 -13.85 13.96 -14.20
C ALA A 509 -12.43 13.43 -14.38
N GLY A 510 -11.79 13.67 -15.52
CA GLY A 510 -10.37 13.33 -15.70
C GLY A 510 -9.48 14.10 -14.73
N LEU A 511 -9.53 15.43 -14.81
CA LEU A 511 -8.79 16.35 -13.94
C LEU A 511 -9.76 17.34 -13.29
N LYS A 512 -9.73 17.46 -11.97
CA LYS A 512 -10.38 18.55 -11.22
C LYS A 512 -9.36 19.63 -10.89
N THR A 513 -9.65 20.88 -11.27
CA THR A 513 -8.75 22.02 -11.07
C THR A 513 -8.99 22.71 -9.72
N PRO A 514 -7.99 23.40 -9.15
CA PRO A 514 -8.09 23.92 -7.79
C PRO A 514 -9.09 25.05 -7.64
N LYS A 515 -9.62 25.17 -6.43
CA LYS A 515 -10.46 26.30 -6.01
C LYS A 515 -9.67 27.54 -5.59
N ARG A 516 -8.34 27.45 -5.54
CA ARG A 516 -7.42 28.51 -5.09
C ARG A 516 -6.12 28.52 -5.90
N TYR A 517 -5.68 29.72 -6.27
CA TYR A 517 -4.48 30.03 -7.08
C TYR A 517 -4.38 29.23 -8.39
N GLN A 518 -3.17 29.21 -8.96
CA GLN A 518 -2.89 28.70 -10.29
C GLN A 518 -2.57 27.21 -10.29
N LEU A 519 -3.00 26.55 -11.37
CA LEU A 519 -2.54 25.24 -11.79
C LEU A 519 -2.01 25.36 -13.22
N PHE A 520 -0.90 24.70 -13.51
CA PHE A 520 -0.38 24.54 -14.87
C PHE A 520 -0.58 23.10 -15.34
N ILE A 521 -1.17 22.92 -16.51
CA ILE A 521 -1.42 21.61 -17.12
C ILE A 521 -0.67 21.58 -18.44
N SER A 522 0.23 20.62 -18.63
CA SER A 522 0.99 20.48 -19.87
C SER A 522 1.02 19.05 -20.36
N ASN A 523 1.11 18.86 -21.68
CA ASN A 523 1.34 17.57 -22.34
C ASN A 523 0.49 16.42 -21.76
N THR A 524 -0.79 16.69 -21.50
CA THR A 524 -1.70 15.74 -20.85
C THR A 524 -2.78 15.28 -21.82
N ALA A 525 -2.96 13.97 -21.93
CA ALA A 525 -3.93 13.35 -22.83
C ALA A 525 -5.18 12.88 -22.07
N PHE A 526 -6.36 13.25 -22.57
CA PHE A 526 -7.67 12.86 -22.06
C PHE A 526 -8.37 11.98 -23.08
N ARG A 527 -8.68 10.73 -22.69
CA ARG A 527 -9.27 9.73 -23.61
C ARG A 527 -10.61 9.23 -23.11
N ASN A 528 -11.55 9.02 -24.02
CA ASN A 528 -12.86 8.40 -23.74
C ASN A 528 -13.67 9.15 -22.67
N PHE A 529 -13.78 10.47 -22.82
CA PHE A 529 -14.72 11.31 -22.05
C PHE A 529 -15.88 11.73 -22.96
N ASP A 530 -16.60 10.72 -23.46
CA ASP A 530 -17.65 10.78 -24.47
C ASP A 530 -19.06 10.46 -23.94
N GLU A 531 -19.18 10.16 -22.65
CA GLU A 531 -20.46 10.00 -21.96
C GLU A 531 -20.91 11.32 -21.30
N ASN A 532 -22.20 11.62 -21.33
CA ASN A 532 -22.76 12.87 -20.78
C ASN A 532 -22.64 13.00 -19.26
N THR A 533 -22.22 11.94 -18.56
CA THR A 533 -21.96 11.91 -17.13
C THR A 533 -20.52 12.25 -16.76
N CYS A 534 -19.63 12.42 -17.75
CA CYS A 534 -18.21 12.70 -17.51
C CYS A 534 -17.65 13.85 -18.34
N THR A 535 -16.52 14.38 -17.88
CA THR A 535 -15.79 15.48 -18.54
C THR A 535 -14.29 15.25 -18.38
N ALA A 536 -13.50 15.63 -19.38
CA ALA A 536 -12.04 15.54 -19.29
C ALA A 536 -11.50 16.45 -18.19
N ILE A 537 -11.90 17.73 -18.18
CA ILE A 537 -11.54 18.70 -17.15
C ILE A 537 -12.81 19.20 -16.47
N ARG A 538 -12.84 19.16 -15.15
CA ARG A 538 -13.86 19.82 -14.34
C ARG A 538 -13.21 20.93 -13.53
N THR A 539 -13.69 22.15 -13.70
CA THR A 539 -13.10 23.27 -12.99
C THR A 539 -13.59 23.35 -11.55
N CYS A 540 -12.76 23.93 -10.67
CA CYS A 540 -13.10 24.28 -9.30
C CYS A 540 -13.55 23.07 -8.44
N SER A 541 -12.56 22.34 -7.92
CA SER A 541 -12.80 21.15 -7.10
C SER A 541 -13.57 21.47 -5.80
N GLY A 542 -14.69 20.78 -5.61
CA GLY A 542 -15.51 20.88 -4.40
C GLY A 542 -16.11 22.27 -4.14
N CYS A 543 -16.14 23.15 -5.15
CA CYS A 543 -16.62 24.51 -4.98
C CYS A 543 -18.13 24.61 -4.88
N TYR A 544 -18.59 25.59 -4.10
CA TYR A 544 -19.94 26.13 -4.15
C TYR A 544 -19.94 27.54 -4.77
N GLN A 545 -21.11 28.02 -5.16
CA GLN A 545 -21.27 29.32 -5.82
C GLN A 545 -20.68 30.44 -4.96
N GLY A 546 -19.81 31.27 -5.56
CA GLY A 546 -19.05 32.32 -4.87
C GLY A 546 -17.59 31.93 -4.53
N GLN A 547 -17.21 30.67 -4.71
CA GLN A 547 -15.80 30.23 -4.65
C GLN A 547 -15.17 30.10 -6.04
N GLY A 548 -13.84 30.05 -6.09
CA GLY A 548 -13.09 29.85 -7.33
C GLY A 548 -12.74 31.16 -8.06
N GLY A 549 -12.83 31.10 -9.38
CA GLY A 549 -12.46 32.18 -10.30
C GLY A 549 -10.96 32.30 -10.56
N PHE A 550 -10.18 31.29 -10.19
CA PHE A 550 -8.73 31.30 -10.37
C PHE A 550 -8.32 30.77 -11.75
N THR A 551 -7.19 31.27 -12.24
CA THR A 551 -6.66 30.92 -13.55
C THR A 551 -5.98 29.55 -13.55
N VAL A 552 -6.36 28.73 -14.52
CA VAL A 552 -5.71 27.47 -14.87
C VAL A 552 -5.06 27.67 -16.23
N ARG A 553 -3.77 27.36 -16.34
CA ARG A 553 -3.00 27.51 -17.58
C ARG A 553 -2.82 26.14 -18.21
N ALA A 554 -3.06 26.04 -19.52
CA ALA A 554 -3.00 24.79 -20.26
C ALA A 554 -2.19 24.95 -21.56
N GLU A 555 -1.40 23.93 -21.88
CA GLU A 555 -0.73 23.79 -23.18
C GLU A 555 -0.55 22.32 -23.55
N HIS A 556 -0.41 22.05 -24.85
CA HIS A 556 -0.14 20.72 -25.39
C HIS A 556 -1.13 19.65 -24.91
N LEU A 557 -2.41 20.01 -24.74
CA LEU A 557 -3.44 19.04 -24.34
C LEU A 557 -3.94 18.24 -25.54
N THR A 558 -4.22 16.95 -25.32
CA THR A 558 -4.74 16.07 -26.38
C THR A 558 -6.06 15.44 -25.95
N PHE A 559 -7.11 15.59 -26.75
CA PHE A 559 -8.43 15.02 -26.49
C PHE A 559 -8.75 13.94 -27.53
N ILE A 560 -8.89 12.69 -27.11
CA ILE A 560 -9.15 11.54 -28.00
C ILE A 560 -10.47 10.90 -27.60
N ASN A 561 -11.48 10.92 -28.49
CA ASN A 561 -12.84 10.47 -28.15
C ASN A 561 -13.36 11.15 -26.87
N SER A 562 -13.19 12.47 -26.78
CA SER A 562 -13.50 13.25 -25.58
C SER A 562 -14.21 14.56 -25.99
N PRO A 563 -15.46 14.50 -26.47
CA PRO A 563 -16.24 15.69 -26.83
C PRO A 563 -16.54 16.58 -25.62
N PHE A 564 -16.62 16.02 -24.41
CA PHE A 564 -16.83 16.77 -23.18
C PHE A 564 -15.50 17.17 -22.55
N GLN A 565 -14.94 18.27 -23.04
CA GLN A 565 -13.57 18.66 -22.72
C GLN A 565 -13.45 19.41 -21.40
N VAL A 566 -14.28 20.42 -21.19
CA VAL A 566 -14.22 21.29 -20.00
C VAL A 566 -15.62 21.54 -19.45
N SER A 567 -15.80 21.37 -18.14
CA SER A 567 -17.04 21.66 -17.44
C SER A 567 -16.84 22.72 -16.36
N PHE A 568 -17.83 23.60 -16.25
CA PHE A 568 -17.91 24.66 -15.25
C PHE A 568 -19.09 24.41 -14.31
N PRO A 569 -18.86 24.24 -12.99
CA PRO A 569 -19.94 23.93 -12.06
C PRO A 569 -20.96 25.07 -11.89
N PHE A 570 -20.53 26.32 -12.08
CA PHE A 570 -21.36 27.53 -12.01
C PHE A 570 -20.66 28.71 -12.70
N PRO A 571 -21.37 29.83 -12.97
CA PRO A 571 -20.78 31.07 -13.48
C PRO A 571 -19.62 31.58 -12.62
N HIS A 572 -18.54 32.07 -13.23
CA HIS A 572 -17.35 32.60 -12.53
C HIS A 572 -16.51 31.58 -11.75
N SER A 573 -16.69 30.28 -12.00
CA SER A 573 -15.98 29.21 -11.27
C SER A 573 -14.47 29.10 -11.57
N ALA A 574 -14.03 29.43 -12.79
CA ALA A 574 -12.61 29.44 -13.16
C ALA A 574 -12.36 30.22 -14.46
N ILE A 575 -11.09 30.49 -14.75
CA ILE A 575 -10.59 30.99 -16.04
C ILE A 575 -9.59 29.95 -16.55
N LEU A 576 -9.78 29.41 -17.76
CA LEU A 576 -8.79 28.54 -18.39
C LEU A 576 -8.07 29.34 -19.49
N GLU A 577 -6.77 29.53 -19.35
CA GLU A 577 -5.90 30.15 -20.34
C GLU A 577 -5.27 29.06 -21.21
N ASP A 578 -5.61 29.08 -22.50
CA ASP A 578 -5.09 28.14 -23.50
C ASP A 578 -3.93 28.79 -24.25
N ILE A 579 -2.70 28.42 -23.86
CA ILE A 579 -1.47 29.10 -24.29
C ILE A 579 -1.18 28.86 -25.77
N ASP A 580 -1.44 27.64 -26.25
CA ASP A 580 -1.05 27.18 -27.58
C ASP A 580 -2.24 26.89 -28.51
N GLY A 581 -3.47 26.93 -28.00
CA GLY A 581 -4.68 26.63 -28.76
C GLY A 581 -5.07 25.15 -28.72
N SER A 582 -4.40 24.33 -27.90
CA SER A 582 -4.65 22.88 -27.81
C SER A 582 -6.01 22.53 -27.20
N VAL A 583 -6.65 23.47 -26.49
CA VAL A 583 -7.97 23.27 -25.87
C VAL A 583 -9.09 23.86 -26.73
N THR A 584 -8.88 25.06 -27.25
CA THR A 584 -9.89 25.91 -27.86
C THR A 584 -9.79 26.00 -29.38
N GLY A 585 -8.64 25.59 -29.94
CA GLY A 585 -8.27 25.83 -31.34
C GLY A 585 -7.72 27.24 -31.60
N GLN A 586 -7.64 28.11 -30.59
CA GLN A 586 -7.18 29.49 -30.71
C GLN A 586 -6.04 29.78 -29.73
N ARG A 587 -4.87 30.15 -30.27
CA ARG A 587 -3.67 30.42 -29.47
C ARG A 587 -3.85 31.64 -28.56
N GLY A 588 -3.49 31.48 -27.29
CA GLY A 588 -3.53 32.55 -26.29
C GLY A 588 -4.94 32.96 -25.89
N SER A 589 -5.93 32.10 -26.13
CA SER A 589 -7.34 32.39 -25.84
C SER A 589 -7.70 32.06 -24.39
N HIS A 590 -8.87 32.56 -23.96
CA HIS A 590 -9.43 32.31 -22.64
C HIS A 590 -10.76 31.56 -22.76
N LEU A 591 -10.90 30.48 -22.01
CA LEU A 591 -12.14 29.71 -21.87
C LEU A 591 -12.75 29.98 -20.49
N LEU A 592 -14.01 30.43 -20.49
CA LEU A 592 -14.74 30.90 -19.32
C LEU A 592 -16.19 30.40 -19.34
N PRO A 593 -16.89 30.36 -18.19
CA PRO A 593 -18.33 30.17 -18.18
C PRO A 593 -19.05 31.28 -18.97
N SER A 594 -19.98 30.89 -19.84
CA SER A 594 -20.84 31.81 -20.59
C SER A 594 -21.72 32.62 -19.64
N THR A 595 -21.59 33.94 -19.69
CA THR A 595 -22.36 34.89 -18.89
C THR A 595 -22.74 36.10 -19.74
N ASP A 596 -23.72 36.87 -19.30
CA ASP A 596 -24.21 38.10 -19.94
C ASP A 596 -23.20 39.26 -19.89
N ILE A 597 -22.19 39.16 -19.03
CA ILE A 597 -21.08 40.14 -18.93
C ILE A 597 -19.96 39.91 -19.95
N LEU A 598 -19.97 38.79 -20.69
CA LEU A 598 -18.97 38.55 -21.73
C LEU A 598 -19.24 39.43 -22.96
N VAL A 599 -18.16 39.94 -23.56
CA VAL A 599 -18.25 40.72 -24.80
C VAL A 599 -18.74 39.85 -25.97
N ALA A 600 -19.38 40.48 -26.95
CA ALA A 600 -19.95 39.79 -28.12
C ALA A 600 -18.93 39.01 -28.97
N SER A 601 -17.63 39.29 -28.85
CA SER A 601 -16.57 38.54 -29.53
C SER A 601 -16.31 37.16 -28.91
N CYS A 602 -16.79 36.90 -27.69
CA CYS A 602 -16.69 35.58 -27.07
C CYS A 602 -17.72 34.61 -27.66
N THR A 603 -17.27 33.43 -28.10
CA THR A 603 -18.11 32.44 -28.80
C THR A 603 -18.39 31.23 -27.92
N ALA A 604 -19.66 30.87 -27.77
CA ALA A 604 -20.05 29.67 -27.04
C ALA A 604 -19.70 28.40 -27.83
N SER A 605 -19.31 27.32 -27.13
CA SER A 605 -18.98 26.03 -27.76
C SER A 605 -19.66 24.87 -27.02
N ALA A 606 -20.17 23.91 -27.80
CA ALA A 606 -20.83 22.71 -27.29
C ALA A 606 -19.86 21.76 -26.57
N ASN A 607 -18.56 21.82 -26.87
CA ASN A 607 -17.55 21.00 -26.18
C ASN A 607 -17.35 21.42 -24.70
N PHE A 608 -17.87 22.60 -24.33
CA PHE A 608 -17.71 23.21 -23.01
C PHE A 608 -19.06 23.45 -22.31
N SER A 609 -20.10 22.68 -22.65
CA SER A 609 -21.47 22.93 -22.21
C SER A 609 -21.96 22.05 -21.05
N GLN A 610 -21.08 21.31 -20.37
CA GLN A 610 -21.51 20.50 -19.22
C GLN A 610 -21.66 21.38 -17.97
N ALA A 611 -22.89 21.42 -17.44
CA ALA A 611 -23.41 22.27 -16.36
C ALA A 611 -23.61 23.74 -16.75
N SER A 612 -22.59 24.59 -16.65
CA SER A 612 -22.64 25.95 -17.22
C SER A 612 -22.04 25.94 -18.62
N GLY A 613 -22.66 26.65 -19.58
CA GLY A 613 -22.08 26.86 -20.90
C GLY A 613 -20.69 27.47 -20.82
N GLY A 614 -19.83 27.18 -21.80
CA GLY A 614 -18.48 27.74 -21.90
C GLY A 614 -18.29 28.56 -23.17
N SER A 615 -17.63 29.70 -23.05
CA SER A 615 -17.30 30.61 -24.15
C SER A 615 -15.79 30.78 -24.30
N VAL A 616 -15.33 30.77 -25.56
CA VAL A 616 -13.95 31.06 -25.96
C VAL A 616 -13.84 32.54 -26.31
N CYS A 617 -12.88 33.21 -25.70
CA CYS A 617 -12.59 34.63 -25.84
C CYS A 617 -11.16 34.82 -26.37
N GLY A 618 -10.95 35.82 -27.23
CA GLY A 618 -9.65 36.11 -27.85
C GLY A 618 -8.58 36.58 -26.86
N SER A 619 -7.32 36.58 -27.32
CA SER A 619 -6.14 36.98 -26.54
C SER A 619 -6.04 38.50 -26.28
N ASP A 620 -6.89 39.28 -26.95
CA ASP A 620 -7.01 40.73 -26.80
C ASP A 620 -7.75 41.14 -25.52
N LEU A 621 -8.40 40.18 -24.85
CA LEU A 621 -9.20 40.40 -23.66
C LEU A 621 -8.44 40.01 -22.40
N VAL A 622 -8.45 40.90 -21.41
CA VAL A 622 -7.87 40.63 -20.09
C VAL A 622 -8.97 40.42 -19.07
N PHE A 623 -8.97 39.26 -18.42
CA PHE A 623 -9.96 38.91 -17.41
C PHE A 623 -9.38 39.06 -16.01
N HIS A 624 -10.10 39.79 -15.15
CA HIS A 624 -9.75 39.96 -13.75
C HIS A 624 -10.74 39.23 -12.86
N ARG A 625 -10.20 38.39 -11.96
CA ARG A 625 -10.98 37.82 -10.86
C ARG A 625 -11.24 38.92 -9.82
N MET A 626 -12.50 39.29 -9.64
CA MET A 626 -12.93 40.16 -8.53
C MET A 626 -13.60 39.32 -7.46
N SER A 627 -13.23 39.53 -6.19
CA SER A 627 -13.90 38.94 -5.03
C SER A 627 -14.52 40.08 -4.23
N VAL A 628 -15.84 40.13 -4.18
CA VAL A 628 -16.56 41.13 -3.39
C VAL A 628 -16.90 40.48 -2.05
N HIS A 629 -16.31 40.98 -0.96
CA HIS A 629 -16.81 40.69 0.39
C HIS A 629 -17.92 41.70 0.66
N LEU A 630 -19.16 41.21 0.69
CA LEU A 630 -20.34 41.99 1.03
C LEU A 630 -20.61 41.91 2.54
#